data_AF-A0A484GIZ3-F1
#
_entry.id   AF-A0A484GIZ3-F1
#
_cell.length_a   1.000
_cell.length_b   1.000
_cell.length_c   1.000
_cell.angle_alpha   90.00
_cell.angle_beta   90.00
_cell.angle_gamma   90.00
#
_symmetry.space_group_name_H-M   'P 1'
#
loop_
_entity.id
_entity.type
_entity.pdbx_description
1 polymer ?
#
loop_
_entity_poly.entity_id
_entity_poly.type
_entity_poly.pdbx_seq_one_letter_code
_entity_poly.pdbx_strand_id
1 'polypeptide(L)'
;PGIRRGGTPGVRGGSGRAPGPQVLSWRRREKALLAQLWALQGEVLLTARRYQKKFTQYMAHVRNFARDPGGGRGRDGEHKPFTIVLERENDTLGFNIIGGRPNQDNQEETPMEGIYVSKILENGPADRADGLEIHDKIIEVRQ
;
A
#
# COMPACT_ATOMS: atom_id res chain seq x y z
N PRO A 1 86.43 36.14 15.34
CA PRO A 1 85.85 35.04 16.17
C PRO A 1 84.40 35.36 16.57
N GLY A 2 83.44 34.53 16.14
CA GLY A 2 82.06 34.55 16.67
C GLY A 2 80.93 34.46 15.63
N ILE A 3 80.81 33.35 14.91
CA ILE A 3 79.56 32.97 14.23
C ILE A 3 78.96 31.82 15.04
N ARG A 4 77.76 31.99 15.62
CA ARG A 4 76.97 30.88 16.17
C ARG A 4 75.68 30.75 15.36
N ARG A 5 75.57 29.64 14.63
CA ARG A 5 74.35 29.15 13.97
C ARG A 5 73.62 28.18 14.91
N GLY A 6 72.29 28.24 14.89
CA GLY A 6 71.42 27.05 14.83
C GLY A 6 70.79 26.57 16.14
N GLY A 7 69.46 26.42 16.11
CA GLY A 7 68.70 25.60 17.05
C GLY A 7 67.22 25.99 17.17
N THR A 8 66.36 25.54 16.26
CA THR A 8 64.89 25.50 16.44
C THR A 8 64.49 24.25 17.25
N PRO A 9 63.40 24.25 18.04
CA PRO A 9 63.01 23.09 18.84
C PRO A 9 62.31 22.02 17.97
N GLY A 10 62.67 20.76 18.20
CA GLY A 10 62.13 19.60 17.49
C GLY A 10 60.65 19.35 17.75
N VAL A 11 59.91 19.07 16.67
CA VAL A 11 58.54 18.56 16.68
C VAL A 11 58.58 17.11 17.17
N ARG A 12 57.88 16.85 18.29
CA ARG A 12 57.74 15.52 18.90
C ARG A 12 56.78 14.68 18.04
N GLY A 13 57.33 13.80 17.21
CA GLY A 13 56.56 12.81 16.45
C GLY A 13 55.95 11.76 17.38
N GLY A 14 54.65 11.85 17.62
CA GLY A 14 53.87 10.79 18.27
C GLY A 14 53.56 9.68 17.28
N SER A 15 54.24 8.54 17.40
CA SER A 15 53.93 7.31 16.68
C SER A 15 52.60 6.73 17.16
N GLY A 16 51.50 7.05 16.49
CA GLY A 16 50.21 6.40 16.69
C GLY A 16 50.29 4.94 16.26
N ARG A 17 50.32 4.00 17.23
CA ARG A 17 50.32 2.56 16.96
C ARG A 17 48.97 2.17 16.35
N ALA A 18 48.99 1.66 15.12
CA ALA A 18 47.78 1.21 14.44
C ALA A 18 47.11 0.06 15.22
N PRO A 19 45.77 0.05 15.32
CA PRO A 19 45.05 -0.99 16.06
C PRO A 19 45.27 -2.37 15.44
N GLY A 20 45.42 -3.39 16.29
CA GLY A 20 45.71 -4.76 15.87
C GLY A 20 44.60 -5.41 15.03
N PRO A 21 44.92 -6.44 14.24
CA PRO A 21 44.01 -7.07 13.28
C PRO A 21 42.71 -7.62 13.90
N GLN A 22 42.75 -8.10 15.15
CA GLN A 22 41.56 -8.56 15.86
C GLN A 22 40.59 -7.40 16.19
N VAL A 23 41.13 -6.26 16.66
CA VAL A 23 40.35 -5.04 16.94
C VAL A 23 39.77 -4.44 15.66
N LEU A 24 40.52 -4.51 14.55
CA LEU A 24 40.02 -4.13 13.23
C LEU A 24 38.90 -5.05 12.74
N SER A 25 38.99 -6.37 12.99
CA SER A 25 37.95 -7.34 12.62
C SER A 25 36.65 -7.13 13.41
N TRP A 26 36.75 -6.82 14.71
CA TRP A 26 35.60 -6.48 15.56
C TRP A 26 34.88 -5.23 15.04
N ARG A 27 35.64 -4.20 14.69
CA ARG A 27 35.11 -2.97 14.07
C ARG A 27 34.48 -3.21 12.69
N ARG A 28 34.96 -4.18 11.90
CA ARG A 28 34.31 -4.55 10.62
C ARG A 28 32.97 -5.23 10.86
N ARG A 29 32.91 -6.16 11.81
CA ARG A 29 31.68 -6.87 12.15
C ARG A 29 30.61 -5.91 12.69
N GLU A 30 30.99 -5.02 13.60
CA GLU A 30 30.09 -3.99 14.13
C GLU A 30 29.56 -3.07 13.04
N LYS A 31 30.43 -2.59 12.15
CA LYS A 31 30.03 -1.80 10.98
C LYS A 31 29.08 -2.56 10.05
N ALA A 32 29.33 -3.86 9.81
CA ALA A 32 28.47 -4.69 8.98
C ALA A 32 27.08 -4.87 9.60
N LEU A 33 27.00 -5.13 10.91
CA LEU A 33 25.73 -5.26 11.63
C LEU A 33 24.92 -3.96 11.62
N LEU A 34 25.58 -2.80 11.82
CA LEU A 34 24.92 -1.51 11.73
C LEU A 34 24.41 -1.24 10.31
N ALA A 35 25.20 -1.57 9.28
CA ALA A 35 24.75 -1.44 7.89
C ALA A 35 23.54 -2.32 7.59
N GLN A 36 23.52 -3.56 8.10
CA GLN A 36 22.39 -4.47 7.97
C GLN A 36 21.13 -3.95 8.68
N LEU A 37 21.27 -3.41 9.90
CA LEU A 37 20.16 -2.80 10.64
C LEU A 37 19.56 -1.62 9.86
N TRP A 38 20.40 -0.73 9.35
CA TRP A 38 19.96 0.41 8.55
C TRP A 38 19.29 -0.02 7.23
N ALA A 39 19.83 -1.04 6.56
CA ALA A 39 19.22 -1.60 5.35
C ALA A 39 17.82 -2.14 5.66
N LEU A 40 17.67 -2.93 6.72
CA LEU A 40 16.38 -3.47 7.16
C LEU A 40 15.39 -2.36 7.53
N GLN A 41 15.84 -1.32 8.24
CA GLN A 41 15.00 -0.16 8.55
C GLN A 41 14.51 0.55 7.29
N GLY A 42 15.38 0.71 6.29
CA GLY A 42 15.03 1.24 4.97
C GLY A 42 13.96 0.39 4.27
N GLU A 43 14.10 -0.93 4.28
CA GLU A 43 13.13 -1.86 3.68
C GLU A 43 11.75 -1.78 4.33
N VAL A 44 11.69 -1.74 5.67
CA VAL A 44 10.43 -1.61 6.42
C VAL A 44 9.73 -0.31 6.07
N LEU A 45 10.45 0.81 6.04
CA LEU A 45 9.90 2.12 5.67
C LEU A 45 9.39 2.16 4.23
N LEU A 46 10.16 1.61 3.29
CA LEU A 46 9.74 1.52 1.88
C LEU A 46 8.49 0.66 1.74
N THR A 47 8.40 -0.43 2.48
CA THR A 47 7.24 -1.32 2.48
C THR A 47 6.01 -0.61 3.04
N ALA A 48 6.14 0.08 4.18
CA ALA A 48 5.07 0.91 4.74
C ALA A 48 4.60 1.98 3.75
N ARG A 49 5.54 2.66 3.08
CA ARG A 49 5.22 3.67 2.04
C ARG A 49 4.49 3.06 0.84
N ARG A 50 4.86 1.85 0.41
CA ARG A 50 4.16 1.12 -0.67
C ARG A 50 2.73 0.80 -0.28
N TYR A 51 2.51 0.32 0.94
CA TYR A 51 1.16 0.06 1.47
C TYR A 51 0.33 1.33 1.54
N GLN A 52 0.88 2.42 2.08
CA GLN A 52 0.18 3.71 2.15
C GLN A 52 -0.25 4.19 0.76
N LYS A 53 0.62 4.11 -0.26
CA LYS A 53 0.28 4.47 -1.65
C LYS A 53 -0.88 3.63 -2.19
N LYS A 54 -0.81 2.30 -2.03
CA LYS A 54 -1.88 1.39 -2.47
C LYS A 54 -3.21 1.71 -1.77
N PHE A 55 -3.16 1.98 -0.48
CA PHE A 55 -4.33 2.37 0.30
C PHE A 55 -4.94 3.67 -0.21
N THR A 56 -4.13 4.71 -0.43
CA THR A 56 -4.61 5.98 -0.99
C THR A 56 -5.25 5.78 -2.37
N GLN A 57 -4.65 4.96 -3.23
CA GLN A 57 -5.22 4.63 -4.55
C GLN A 57 -6.57 3.91 -4.41
N TYR A 58 -6.65 2.90 -3.54
CA TYR A 58 -7.89 2.16 -3.28
C TYR A 58 -8.99 3.10 -2.74
N MET A 59 -8.66 3.98 -1.78
CA MET A 59 -9.62 4.94 -1.23
C MET A 59 -10.05 6.00 -2.23
N ALA A 60 -9.17 6.41 -3.15
CA ALA A 60 -9.55 7.27 -4.26
C ALA A 60 -10.54 6.56 -5.21
N HIS A 61 -10.30 5.27 -5.51
CA HIS A 61 -11.22 4.45 -6.30
C HIS A 61 -12.60 4.34 -5.64
N VAL A 62 -12.65 4.02 -4.34
CA VAL A 62 -13.91 3.98 -3.56
C VAL A 62 -14.62 5.33 -3.59
N ARG A 63 -13.90 6.45 -3.43
CA ARG A 63 -14.50 7.79 -3.48
C ARG A 63 -15.05 8.15 -4.85
N ASN A 64 -14.36 7.78 -5.92
CA ASN A 64 -14.83 8.05 -7.27
C ASN A 64 -16.10 7.24 -7.57
N PHE A 65 -16.13 5.98 -7.14
CA PHE A 65 -17.35 5.16 -7.21
C PHE A 65 -18.49 5.76 -6.38
N ALA A 66 -18.18 6.29 -5.19
CA ALA A 66 -19.15 6.96 -4.31
C ALA A 66 -19.67 8.31 -4.84
N ARG A 67 -18.93 8.96 -5.74
CA ARG A 67 -19.34 10.22 -6.38
C ARG A 67 -20.26 9.98 -7.56
N ASP A 68 -20.20 8.80 -8.13
CA ASP A 68 -21.02 8.39 -9.25
C ASP A 68 -21.89 7.14 -8.97
N PRO A 69 -22.60 7.01 -7.84
CA PRO A 69 -23.64 5.98 -7.70
C PRO A 69 -24.89 6.33 -8.54
N GLY A 70 -24.91 7.52 -9.14
CA GLY A 70 -26.03 8.11 -9.88
C GLY A 70 -25.58 8.84 -11.15
N GLY A 71 -24.59 8.30 -11.85
CA GLY A 71 -24.14 8.81 -13.16
C GLY A 71 -25.25 8.78 -14.20
N GLY A 72 -26.05 9.84 -14.25
CA GLY A 72 -26.87 10.19 -15.41
C GLY A 72 -28.21 9.47 -15.54
N ARG A 73 -28.84 8.99 -14.47
CA ARG A 73 -30.30 8.80 -14.45
C ARG A 73 -30.86 9.46 -13.21
N GLY A 74 -31.70 10.47 -13.44
CA GLY A 74 -32.31 11.26 -12.39
C GLY A 74 -33.07 10.40 -11.40
N ARG A 75 -33.45 11.04 -10.28
CA ARG A 75 -34.66 10.70 -9.53
C ARG A 75 -35.67 10.06 -10.48
N ASP A 76 -36.08 8.83 -10.15
CA ASP A 76 -37.24 8.15 -10.74
C ASP A 76 -37.01 7.38 -12.06
N GLY A 77 -35.78 6.93 -12.34
CA GLY A 77 -35.56 5.82 -13.29
C GLY A 77 -35.85 4.48 -12.62
N GLU A 78 -36.85 3.73 -13.08
CA GLU A 78 -37.22 2.41 -12.56
C GLU A 78 -36.03 1.44 -12.56
N HIS A 79 -35.34 1.28 -11.43
CA HIS A 79 -34.35 0.21 -11.27
C HIS A 79 -35.11 -1.10 -11.12
N LYS A 80 -35.16 -1.88 -12.19
CA LYS A 80 -35.81 -3.19 -12.19
C LYS A 80 -34.86 -4.23 -11.59
N PRO A 81 -35.22 -4.88 -10.47
CA PRO A 81 -34.40 -5.95 -9.93
C PRO A 81 -34.38 -7.12 -10.92
N PHE A 82 -33.21 -7.74 -11.05
CA PHE A 82 -33.04 -8.97 -11.80
C PHE A 82 -32.28 -9.97 -10.94
N THR A 83 -32.39 -11.25 -11.30
CA THR A 83 -31.71 -12.34 -10.63
C THR A 83 -30.84 -13.06 -11.63
N ILE A 84 -29.58 -13.24 -11.27
CA ILE A 84 -28.63 -14.05 -12.03
C ILE A 84 -28.23 -15.26 -11.20
N VAL A 85 -27.84 -16.33 -11.89
CA VAL A 85 -27.25 -17.51 -11.27
C VAL A 85 -25.82 -17.60 -11.76
N LEU A 86 -24.87 -17.52 -10.83
CA LEU A 86 -23.45 -17.66 -11.12
C LEU A 86 -22.99 -19.02 -10.63
N GLU A 87 -22.36 -19.77 -11.53
CA GLU A 87 -21.68 -21.02 -11.18
C GLU A 87 -20.27 -20.69 -10.70
N ARG A 88 -19.92 -21.22 -9.53
CA ARG A 88 -18.58 -20.99 -8.96
C ARG A 88 -17.54 -21.71 -9.81
N GLU A 89 -16.53 -20.97 -10.25
CA GLU A 89 -15.38 -21.51 -10.97
C GLU A 89 -14.10 -21.20 -10.20
N ASN A 90 -13.26 -22.22 -9.98
CA ASN A 90 -12.02 -22.09 -9.22
C ASN A 90 -12.22 -21.40 -7.86
N ASP A 91 -13.33 -21.70 -7.17
CA ASP A 91 -13.73 -21.07 -5.91
C ASP A 91 -14.01 -19.56 -5.98
N THR A 92 -14.31 -19.02 -7.15
CA THR A 92 -14.64 -17.60 -7.33
C THR A 92 -15.91 -17.39 -8.16
N LEU A 93 -16.51 -16.20 -8.03
CA LEU A 93 -17.62 -15.74 -8.88
C LEU A 93 -17.16 -14.70 -9.92
N GLY A 94 -15.89 -14.29 -9.91
CA GLY A 94 -15.34 -13.39 -10.92
C GLY A 94 -15.72 -11.91 -10.77
N PHE A 95 -16.02 -11.40 -9.58
CA PHE A 95 -16.25 -9.97 -9.36
C PHE A 95 -15.78 -9.49 -7.98
N ASN A 96 -15.57 -8.17 -7.86
CA ASN A 96 -15.23 -7.50 -6.61
C ASN A 96 -16.37 -6.60 -6.16
N ILE A 97 -16.58 -6.51 -4.85
CA ILE A 97 -17.56 -5.61 -4.25
C ILE A 97 -16.90 -4.46 -3.50
N ILE A 98 -17.64 -3.36 -3.38
CA ILE A 98 -17.35 -2.28 -2.43
C ILE A 98 -18.62 -1.94 -1.63
N GLY A 99 -18.44 -1.17 -0.55
CA GLY A 99 -19.54 -0.75 0.32
C GLY A 99 -19.72 -1.67 1.53
N GLY A 100 -20.95 -1.81 2.01
CA GLY A 100 -21.29 -2.62 3.18
C GLY A 100 -20.98 -1.97 4.53
N ARG A 101 -20.84 -0.63 4.59
CA ARG A 101 -20.74 0.05 5.88
C ARG A 101 -22.08 -0.07 6.61
N PRO A 102 -22.13 -0.56 7.86
CA PRO A 102 -23.34 -0.51 8.65
C PRO A 102 -23.67 0.96 8.91
N ASN A 103 -24.93 1.35 8.66
CA ASN A 103 -25.44 2.66 9.04
C ASN A 103 -25.28 2.81 10.55
N GLN A 104 -24.25 3.50 10.99
CA GLN A 104 -24.20 4.03 12.34
C GLN A 104 -24.80 5.43 12.26
N ASP A 105 -26.06 5.49 12.66
CA ASP A 105 -26.84 6.67 13.01
C ASP A 105 -27.20 7.65 11.87
N ASN A 106 -28.46 7.51 11.44
CA ASN A 106 -29.40 8.48 10.86
C ASN A 106 -29.05 9.99 10.89
N GLN A 107 -27.95 10.43 10.31
CA GLN A 107 -27.77 11.83 9.92
C GLN A 107 -26.71 11.94 8.82
N GLU A 108 -27.18 12.42 7.67
CA GLU A 108 -26.47 12.59 6.40
C GLU A 108 -26.35 11.31 5.56
N GLU A 109 -27.15 11.30 4.49
CA GLU A 109 -27.15 10.35 3.38
C GLU A 109 -25.71 10.06 2.95
N THR A 110 -25.14 8.98 3.48
CA THR A 110 -23.83 8.53 3.03
C THR A 110 -24.05 7.95 1.63
N PRO A 111 -23.34 8.43 0.59
CA PRO A 111 -23.66 8.15 -0.81
C PRO A 111 -23.50 6.67 -1.25
N MET A 112 -23.22 5.74 -0.32
CA MET A 112 -23.06 4.31 -0.59
C MET A 112 -23.66 3.44 0.52
N GLU A 113 -24.94 3.66 0.83
CA GLU A 113 -25.73 2.67 1.58
C GLU A 113 -26.02 1.46 0.68
N GLY A 114 -25.14 0.47 0.70
CA GLY A 114 -25.28 -0.77 -0.06
C GLY A 114 -23.98 -1.48 -0.41
N ILE A 115 -24.13 -2.63 -1.06
CA ILE A 115 -23.03 -3.42 -1.62
C ILE A 115 -23.12 -3.30 -3.14
N TYR A 116 -22.02 -2.91 -3.77
CA TYR A 116 -21.99 -2.64 -5.22
C TYR A 116 -20.86 -3.38 -5.91
N VAL A 117 -21.07 -3.78 -7.16
CA VAL A 117 -20.05 -4.37 -8.02
C VAL A 117 -19.07 -3.29 -8.47
N SER A 118 -17.80 -3.46 -8.10
CA SER A 118 -16.71 -2.52 -8.42
C SER A 118 -15.84 -2.95 -9.59
N LYS A 119 -15.77 -4.26 -9.85
CA LYS A 119 -14.97 -4.83 -10.92
C LYS A 119 -15.51 -6.20 -11.31
N ILE A 120 -15.45 -6.50 -12.59
CA ILE A 120 -15.69 -7.83 -13.15
C ILE A 120 -14.35 -8.38 -13.67
N LEU A 121 -14.11 -9.67 -13.43
CA LEU A 121 -12.97 -10.39 -13.94
C LEU A 121 -13.26 -10.82 -15.37
N GLU A 122 -12.41 -10.42 -16.32
CA GLU A 122 -12.51 -10.84 -17.72
C GLU A 122 -12.53 -12.36 -17.85
N ASN A 123 -13.49 -12.88 -18.61
CA ASN A 123 -13.75 -14.31 -18.80
C ASN A 123 -14.08 -15.07 -17.50
N GLY A 124 -14.44 -14.36 -16.42
CA GLY A 124 -14.89 -14.98 -15.17
C GLY A 124 -16.39 -15.32 -15.17
N PRO A 125 -16.90 -16.02 -14.14
CA PRO A 125 -18.31 -16.39 -14.07
C PRO A 125 -19.29 -15.22 -14.18
N ALA A 126 -18.94 -14.05 -13.61
CA ALA A 126 -19.75 -12.84 -13.67
C ALA A 126 -19.67 -12.05 -14.99
N ASP A 127 -18.76 -12.39 -15.90
CA ASP A 127 -18.54 -11.71 -17.20
C ASP A 127 -19.32 -12.38 -18.36
N ARG A 128 -20.24 -13.30 -18.03
CA ARG A 128 -21.11 -13.95 -19.02
C ARG A 128 -22.13 -12.94 -19.57
N ALA A 129 -22.73 -13.23 -20.72
CA ALA A 129 -23.67 -12.33 -21.40
C ALA A 129 -24.86 -11.88 -20.52
N ASP A 130 -25.31 -12.73 -19.60
CA ASP A 130 -26.36 -12.45 -18.61
C ASP A 130 -25.76 -12.25 -17.19
N GLY A 131 -24.53 -11.73 -17.13
CA GLY A 131 -23.74 -11.57 -15.92
C GLY A 131 -24.06 -10.33 -15.11
N LEU A 132 -23.12 -9.92 -14.26
CA LEU A 132 -23.21 -8.66 -13.53
C LEU A 132 -22.65 -7.53 -14.39
N GLU A 133 -22.99 -6.30 -14.04
CA GLU A 133 -22.34 -5.09 -14.54
C GLU A 133 -21.67 -4.30 -13.39
N ILE A 134 -20.66 -3.50 -13.73
CA ILE A 134 -20.08 -2.55 -12.78
C ILE A 134 -21.17 -1.53 -12.41
N HIS A 135 -21.26 -1.17 -11.14
CA HIS A 135 -22.31 -0.32 -10.55
C HIS A 135 -23.62 -1.02 -10.19
N ASP A 136 -23.77 -2.32 -10.47
CA ASP A 136 -24.91 -3.08 -9.97
C ASP A 136 -24.93 -3.10 -8.44
N LYS A 137 -26.13 -2.88 -7.87
CA LYS A 137 -26.39 -3.00 -6.44
C LYS A 137 -26.83 -4.41 -6.11
N ILE A 138 -26.10 -5.08 -5.24
CA ILE A 138 -26.46 -6.40 -4.72
C ILE A 138 -27.47 -6.21 -3.60
N ILE A 139 -28.67 -6.77 -3.78
CA ILE A 139 -29.79 -6.65 -2.85
C ILE A 139 -30.05 -7.93 -2.05
N GLU A 140 -29.79 -9.09 -2.64
CA GLU A 140 -30.04 -10.41 -2.05
C GLU A 140 -29.01 -11.41 -2.59
N VAL A 141 -28.59 -12.35 -1.75
CA VAL A 141 -27.75 -13.49 -2.13
C VAL A 141 -28.44 -14.77 -1.69
N ARG A 142 -28.54 -15.75 -2.59
CA ARG A 142 -29.11 -17.08 -2.31
C ARG A 142 -28.04 -18.15 -2.50
N GLN A 143 -28.15 -19.24 -1.73
CA GLN A 143 -27.25 -20.39 -1.76
C GLN A 143 -27.96 -21.61 -2.37
#